data_AF-A0A656K273-F1
#
_entry.id   AF-A0A656K273-F1
#
_cell.length_a   1.000
_cell.length_b   1.000
_cell.length_c   1.000
_cell.angle_alpha   90.00
_cell.angle_beta   90.00
_cell.angle_gamma   90.00
#
_symmetry.space_group_name_H-M   'P 1'
#
loop_
_entity.id
_entity.type
_entity.pdbx_description
1 polymer ?
#
loop_
_entity_poly.entity_id
_entity_poly.type
_entity_poly.pdbx_seq_one_letter_code
_entity_poly.pdbx_strand_id
1 'polypeptide(L)'
;MNNMTEKPLAATPIKAARTGWLVLIERYSLIWLSLLLLVVLPLLLGDFRLGLAGKYLSLAFCAVGMVMIWGYGGILSLGQGIFFGLGSYMMAMYLKLEATATDEAASALAA
;
A
#
# COMPACT_ATOMS: atom_id res chain seq x y z
N MET A 1 -49.78 -13.33 14.80
CA MET A 1 -48.55 -13.77 15.49
C MET A 1 -47.38 -13.56 14.51
N ASN A 2 -47.20 -12.36 13.97
CA ASN A 2 -46.69 -11.14 14.61
C ASN A 2 -45.28 -11.37 15.19
N ASN A 3 -44.27 -11.52 14.31
CA ASN A 3 -43.06 -10.68 14.37
C ASN A 3 -42.07 -10.86 13.19
N MET A 4 -42.56 -10.91 11.94
CA MET A 4 -41.71 -10.67 10.74
C MET A 4 -41.67 -9.17 10.37
N THR A 5 -42.15 -8.30 11.27
CA THR A 5 -42.24 -6.84 11.12
C THR A 5 -41.04 -6.09 11.70
N GLU A 6 -39.94 -6.77 12.02
CA GLU A 6 -38.70 -6.11 12.43
C GLU A 6 -37.76 -5.94 11.23
N LYS A 7 -38.22 -5.18 10.25
CA LYS A 7 -37.32 -4.30 9.50
C LYS A 7 -37.83 -2.88 9.76
N PRO A 8 -37.02 -1.98 10.36
CA PRO A 8 -35.66 -1.77 9.92
C PRO A 8 -34.65 -1.47 11.06
N LEU A 9 -33.50 -2.17 11.09
CA LEU A 9 -32.25 -1.48 11.44
C LEU A 9 -31.94 -0.53 10.28
N ALA A 10 -32.74 0.53 10.19
CA ALA A 10 -32.30 1.79 9.68
C ALA A 10 -31.18 2.19 10.63
N ALA A 11 -29.97 1.68 10.37
CA ALA A 11 -28.77 2.35 10.78
C ALA A 11 -28.93 3.76 10.21
N THR A 12 -29.40 4.66 11.08
CA THR A 12 -29.56 6.07 10.82
C THR A 12 -28.32 6.49 10.06
N PRO A 13 -28.46 7.12 8.89
CA PRO A 13 -27.29 7.52 8.14
C PRO A 13 -26.45 8.34 9.11
N ILE A 14 -25.20 7.96 9.34
CA ILE A 14 -24.19 8.86 9.87
C ILE A 14 -23.95 9.90 8.75
N LYS A 15 -24.98 10.65 8.37
CA LYS A 15 -24.82 12.01 7.89
C LYS A 15 -24.50 12.78 9.15
N ALA A 16 -23.24 12.66 9.57
CA ALA A 16 -22.61 13.66 10.40
C ALA A 16 -23.06 14.99 9.82
N ALA A 17 -23.82 15.77 10.60
CA ALA A 17 -24.20 17.11 10.24
C ALA A 17 -22.88 17.87 10.14
N ARG A 18 -22.26 17.82 8.95
CA ARG A 18 -21.04 18.52 8.65
C ARG A 18 -21.41 19.98 8.74
N THR A 19 -21.07 20.59 9.87
CA THR A 19 -21.03 22.03 10.06
C THR A 19 -20.59 22.66 8.75
N GLY A 20 -21.37 23.57 8.15
CA GLY A 20 -21.12 24.05 6.78
C GLY A 20 -19.70 24.56 6.53
N TRP A 21 -19.02 24.97 7.60
CA TRP A 21 -17.60 25.35 7.64
C TRP A 21 -16.65 24.18 7.37
N LEU A 22 -16.92 22.98 7.90
CA LEU A 22 -16.20 21.75 7.56
C LEU A 22 -16.44 21.34 6.10
N VAL A 23 -17.61 21.66 5.54
CA VAL A 23 -17.90 21.45 4.12
C VAL A 23 -17.10 22.38 3.23
N LEU A 24 -16.96 23.64 3.63
CA LEU A 24 -16.09 24.62 2.96
C LEU A 24 -14.62 24.20 3.04
N ILE A 25 -14.15 23.74 4.20
CA ILE A 25 -12.78 23.26 4.38
C ILE A 25 -12.49 22.06 3.48
N GLU A 26 -13.37 21.05 3.42
CA GLU A 26 -13.15 19.92 2.51
C GLU A 26 -13.19 20.34 1.04
N ARG A 27 -14.09 21.25 0.65
CA ARG A 27 -14.16 21.74 -0.73
C ARG A 27 -12.89 22.48 -1.15
N TYR A 28 -12.26 23.18 -0.21
CA TYR A 28 -10.99 23.88 -0.42
C TYR A 28 -9.79 23.14 0.17
N SER A 29 -9.91 21.83 0.43
CA SER A 29 -8.88 21.03 1.11
C SER A 29 -7.53 21.11 0.40
N LEU A 30 -7.53 21.06 -0.93
CA LEU A 30 -6.31 21.19 -1.74
C LEU A 30 -5.63 22.54 -1.58
N ILE A 31 -6.41 23.62 -1.46
CA ILE A 31 -5.89 24.98 -1.27
C ILE A 31 -5.27 25.10 0.12
N TRP A 32 -5.95 24.58 1.15
CA TRP A 32 -5.42 24.53 2.51
C TRP A 32 -4.13 23.70 2.61
N LEU A 33 -4.07 22.54 1.94
CA LEU A 33 -2.89 21.70 1.90
C LEU A 33 -1.72 22.39 1.17
N SER A 34 -1.99 23.07 0.05
CA SER A 34 -0.98 23.86 -0.67
C SER A 34 -0.43 25.01 0.17
N LEU A 35 -1.31 25.76 0.84
CA LEU A 35 -0.91 26.85 1.74
C LEU A 35 -0.03 26.32 2.90
N LEU A 36 -0.40 25.18 3.49
CA LEU A 36 0.35 24.55 4.56
C LEU A 36 1.74 24.09 4.10
N LEU A 37 1.86 23.44 2.95
CA LEU A 37 3.15 22.98 2.43
C LEU A 37 4.05 24.11 1.93
N LEU A 38 3.49 25.12 1.25
CA LEU A 38 4.28 26.14 0.55
C LEU A 38 4.51 27.41 1.38
N VAL A 39 3.69 27.68 2.39
CA VAL A 39 3.81 28.89 3.22
C VAL A 39 4.18 28.53 4.64
N VAL A 40 3.45 27.61 5.27
CA VAL A 40 3.68 27.28 6.69
C VAL A 40 5.00 26.51 6.88
N LEU A 41 5.32 25.58 5.98
CA LEU A 41 6.55 24.79 6.05
C LEU A 41 7.83 25.64 5.95
N PRO A 42 8.01 26.57 4.98
CA PRO A 42 9.20 27.43 4.94
C PRO A 42 9.22 28.49 6.05
N LEU A 43 8.08 28.94 6.57
CA LEU A 43 8.07 29.88 7.70
C LEU A 43 8.52 29.24 9.02
N LEU A 44 8.30 27.94 9.19
CA LEU A 44 8.65 27.21 10.42
C LEU A 44 10.04 26.55 10.37
N LEU A 45 10.58 26.26 9.17
CA LEU A 45 11.83 25.53 8.98
C LEU A 45 12.89 26.41 8.30
N GLY A 46 14.09 26.49 8.89
CA GLY A 46 15.25 27.14 8.24
C GLY A 46 15.80 26.35 7.04
N ASP A 47 16.61 27.01 6.21
CA ASP A 47 17.02 26.54 4.86
C ASP A 47 17.48 25.08 4.78
N PHE A 48 18.35 24.65 5.71
CA PHE A 48 18.84 23.27 5.74
C PHE A 48 17.73 22.24 6.02
N ARG A 49 16.84 22.55 6.98
CA ARG A 49 15.73 21.67 7.37
C ARG A 49 14.64 21.65 6.30
N LEU A 50 14.45 22.75 5.59
CA LEU A 50 13.51 22.86 4.48
C LEU A 50 13.90 21.94 3.32
N GLY A 51 15.19 21.91 2.94
CA GLY A 51 15.70 20.97 1.94
C GLY A 51 15.53 19.51 2.36
N LEU A 52 15.79 19.21 3.63
CA LEU A 52 15.62 17.85 4.18
C LEU A 52 14.13 17.44 4.25
N ALA A 53 13.24 18.36 4.59
CA ALA A 53 11.79 18.15 4.60
C ALA A 53 11.27 17.85 3.19
N GLY A 54 11.73 18.56 2.16
CA GLY A 54 11.40 18.26 0.76
C GLY A 54 11.83 16.84 0.36
N LYS A 55 13.06 16.43 0.72
CA LYS A 55 13.55 15.07 0.48
C LYS A 55 12.67 14.02 1.16
N TYR A 56 12.34 14.20 2.44
CA TYR A 56 11.51 13.23 3.17
C TYR A 56 10.05 13.22 2.68
N LEU A 57 9.50 14.36 2.27
CA LEU A 57 8.17 14.43 1.69
C LEU A 57 8.08 13.64 0.38
N SER A 58 9.10 13.76 -0.49
CA SER A 58 9.19 12.96 -1.71
C SER A 58 9.26 11.45 -1.42
N LEU A 59 10.01 11.04 -0.39
CA LEU A 59 10.09 9.64 0.03
C LEU A 59 8.79 9.15 0.68
N ALA A 60 8.08 10.02 1.42
CA ALA A 60 6.80 9.70 2.04
C ALA A 60 5.73 9.37 0.98
N PHE A 61 5.69 10.09 -0.14
CA PHE A 61 4.76 9.77 -1.23
C PHE A 61 5.01 8.37 -1.82
N CYS A 62 6.28 7.98 -1.98
CA CYS A 62 6.66 6.63 -2.39
C CYS A 62 6.18 5.57 -1.37
N ALA A 63 6.38 5.84 -0.06
CA ALA A 63 5.91 4.96 1.01
C ALA A 63 4.38 4.82 1.03
N VAL A 64 3.64 5.90 0.77
CA VAL A 64 2.17 5.89 0.66
C VAL A 64 1.70 5.02 -0.51
N GLY A 65 2.38 5.09 -1.66
CA GLY A 65 2.11 4.18 -2.78
C GLY A 65 2.35 2.71 -2.40
N MET A 66 3.43 2.44 -1.67
CA MET A 66 3.78 1.09 -1.26
C MET A 66 2.80 0.49 -0.25
N VAL A 67 2.31 1.28 0.71
CA VAL A 67 1.27 0.83 1.67
C VAL A 67 -0.08 0.65 0.99
N MET A 68 -0.42 1.42 -0.06
CA MET A 68 -1.65 1.17 -0.82
C MET A 68 -1.62 -0.18 -1.55
N ILE A 69 -0.50 -0.54 -2.17
CA ILE A 69 -0.37 -1.81 -2.93
C ILE A 69 -0.64 -3.01 -2.04
N TRP A 70 -0.06 -3.03 -0.83
CA TRP A 70 -0.24 -4.16 0.09
C TRP A 70 -1.51 -4.02 0.95
N GLY A 71 -1.84 -2.82 1.41
CA GLY A 71 -3.00 -2.58 2.26
C GLY A 71 -4.34 -2.70 1.54
N TYR A 72 -4.51 -2.00 0.42
CA TYR A 72 -5.77 -1.99 -0.33
C TYR A 72 -5.77 -3.00 -1.49
N GLY A 73 -4.61 -3.21 -2.12
CA GLY A 73 -4.46 -4.16 -3.22
C GLY A 73 -4.33 -5.61 -2.76
N GLY A 74 -3.92 -5.88 -1.51
CA GLY A 74 -3.69 -7.23 -1.01
C GLY A 74 -2.58 -8.00 -1.74
N ILE A 75 -1.82 -7.34 -2.61
CA ILE A 75 -0.74 -7.92 -3.40
C ILE A 75 0.59 -7.61 -2.71
N LEU A 76 1.52 -8.56 -2.77
CA LEU A 76 2.89 -8.37 -2.30
C LEU A 76 3.52 -7.17 -3.02
N SER A 77 4.01 -6.18 -2.27
CA SER A 77 4.83 -5.10 -2.84
C SER A 77 6.04 -5.69 -3.57
N LEU A 78 6.51 -5.04 -4.64
CA LEU A 78 7.67 -5.45 -5.43
C LEU A 78 8.87 -5.85 -4.55
N GLY A 79 9.13 -5.11 -3.47
CA GLY A 79 10.21 -5.41 -2.53
C GLY A 79 10.06 -6.75 -1.79
N GLN A 80 8.83 -7.20 -1.53
CA GLN A 80 8.56 -8.53 -0.96
C GLN A 80 8.47 -9.60 -2.05
N GLY A 81 7.93 -9.25 -3.22
CA GLY A 81 7.83 -10.14 -4.37
C GLY A 81 9.19 -10.61 -4.91
N ILE A 82 10.26 -9.81 -4.76
CA ILE A 82 11.60 -10.19 -5.22
C ILE A 82 12.15 -11.42 -4.49
N PHE A 83 11.86 -11.55 -3.19
CA PHE A 83 12.28 -12.70 -2.38
C PHE A 83 11.49 -13.96 -2.75
N PHE A 84 10.20 -13.81 -3.01
CA PHE A 84 9.37 -14.90 -3.49
C PHE A 84 9.83 -15.38 -4.88
N GLY A 85 10.14 -14.44 -5.78
CA GLY A 85 10.70 -14.73 -7.10
C GLY A 85 12.04 -15.47 -7.02
N LEU A 86 13.00 -14.95 -6.26
CA LEU A 86 14.31 -15.57 -6.10
C LEU A 86 14.22 -16.96 -5.45
N GLY A 87 13.39 -17.11 -4.42
CA GLY A 87 13.15 -18.40 -3.77
C GLY A 87 12.54 -19.44 -4.72
N SER A 88 11.56 -19.03 -5.54
CA SER A 88 10.95 -19.91 -6.55
C SER A 88 11.95 -20.34 -7.63
N TYR A 89 12.85 -19.44 -8.06
CA TYR A 89 13.92 -19.75 -9.00
C TYR A 89 14.91 -20.77 -8.41
N MET A 90 15.35 -20.55 -7.17
CA MET A 90 16.22 -21.50 -6.47
C MET A 90 15.57 -22.88 -6.34
N MET A 91 14.27 -22.94 -6.01
CA MET A 91 13.53 -24.20 -5.93
C MET A 91 13.39 -24.88 -7.30
N ALA A 92 13.06 -24.14 -8.36
CA ALA A 92 12.97 -24.68 -9.71
C ALA A 92 14.32 -25.23 -10.20
N MET A 93 15.43 -24.56 -9.85
CA MET A 93 16.77 -25.02 -10.19
C MET A 93 17.18 -26.24 -9.37
N TYR A 94 16.80 -26.30 -8.08
CA TYR A 94 17.02 -27.47 -7.24
C TYR A 94 16.29 -28.70 -7.80
N LEU A 95 15.01 -28.56 -8.17
CA LEU A 95 14.25 -29.66 -8.79
C LEU A 95 14.85 -30.11 -10.12
N LYS A 96 15.44 -29.21 -10.91
CA LYS A 96 16.22 -29.60 -12.11
C LYS A 96 17.48 -30.38 -11.76
N LEU A 97 18.21 -29.96 -10.74
CA LEU A 97 19.40 -30.68 -10.26
C LEU A 97 19.05 -32.05 -9.69
N GLU A 98 17.97 -32.15 -8.90
CA GLU A 98 17.48 -33.42 -8.38
C GLU A 98 17.00 -34.32 -9.51
N ALA A 99 16.19 -33.80 -10.43
CA ALA A 99 15.72 -34.54 -11.59
C ALA A 99 16.89 -35.05 -12.44
N THR A 100 17.92 -34.25 -12.72
CA THR A 100 19.11 -34.69 -13.48
C THR A 100 20.01 -35.63 -12.68
N ALA A 101 20.15 -35.46 -11.36
CA ALA A 101 20.86 -36.43 -10.52
C ALA A 101 20.12 -37.79 -10.49
N THR A 102 18.79 -37.76 -10.48
CA THR A 102 17.98 -38.97 -10.67
C THR A 102 17.96 -39.43 -12.12
N ASP A 103 18.26 -38.58 -13.11
CA ASP A 103 18.34 -38.93 -14.53
C ASP A 103 19.73 -39.44 -14.95
N GLU A 104 20.81 -39.16 -14.22
CA GLU A 104 22.05 -39.96 -14.29
C GLU A 104 21.86 -41.33 -13.59
N ALA A 105 20.98 -41.41 -12.59
CA ALA A 105 20.48 -42.69 -12.06
C ALA A 105 19.39 -43.34 -12.94
N ALA A 106 18.63 -42.58 -13.75
CA ALA A 106 17.61 -43.08 -14.67
C ALA A 106 18.19 -43.34 -16.07
N SER A 107 19.30 -42.72 -16.44
CA SER A 107 20.12 -42.98 -17.63
C SER A 107 20.94 -44.27 -17.45
N ALA A 108 21.17 -44.73 -16.22
CA ALA A 108 21.56 -46.12 -15.93
C ALA A 108 20.40 -47.14 -16.07
N LEU A 109 19.18 -46.68 -16.35
CA LEU A 109 17.99 -47.49 -16.64
C LEU A 109 17.44 -47.24 -18.06
N ALA A 110 17.82 -46.12 -18.69
CA ALA A 110 17.66 -45.85 -20.12
C ALA A 110 18.89 -46.23 -20.97
N ALA A 111 19.99 -46.68 -20.36
CA ALA A 111 21.15 -47.30 -20.99
C ALA A 111 21.83 -48.35 -20.09
#